data_AF-A0A533THT9-F1
#
_entry.id   AF-A0A533THT9-F1
#
_cell.length_a   1.000
_cell.length_b   1.000
_cell.length_c   1.000
_cell.angle_alpha   90.00
_cell.angle_beta   90.00
_cell.angle_gamma   90.00
#
_symmetry.space_group_name_H-M   'P 1'
#
loop_
_entity.id
_entity.type
_entity.pdbx_description
1 polymer ?
#
loop_
_entity_poly.entity_id
_entity_poly.type
_entity_poly.pdbx_seq_one_letter_code
_entity_poly.pdbx_strand_id
1 'polypeptide(L)' 'MKRLFFITIALLFGPAANAATTTEQHASFDHRRVSASSQCIRCHKREQPDDNLHRQTQANCSTCHTTSQWKPAITKP' A
#
# COMPACT_ATOMS: atom_id res chain seq x y z
N MET A 1 -42.40 46.61 -0.46
CA MET A 1 -41.47 46.61 0.70
C MET A 1 -41.33 45.22 1.35
N LYS A 2 -41.20 44.14 0.55
CA LYS A 2 -41.05 42.75 1.07
C LYS A 2 -40.06 41.91 0.25
N ARG A 3 -39.29 42.58 -0.62
CA ARG A 3 -38.27 41.95 -1.50
C ARG A 3 -36.84 42.05 -0.96
N LEU A 4 -36.68 42.49 0.30
CA LEU A 4 -35.38 42.65 0.97
C LEU A 4 -35.08 41.59 2.04
N PHE A 5 -35.96 40.61 2.27
CA PHE A 5 -35.75 39.59 3.33
C PHE A 5 -35.19 38.25 2.84
N PHE A 6 -34.95 38.07 1.54
CA PHE A 6 -34.42 36.83 0.96
C PHE A 6 -32.94 36.91 0.53
N ILE A 7 -32.24 38.00 0.86
CA ILE A 7 -30.86 38.26 0.38
C ILE A 7 -29.81 38.13 1.50
N THR A 8 -30.21 37.88 2.76
CA THR A 8 -29.27 37.76 3.90
C THR A 8 -28.93 36.33 4.30
N ILE A 9 -29.49 35.29 3.66
CA ILE A 9 -29.18 33.87 3.94
C ILE A 9 -28.46 33.19 2.75
N ALA A 10 -28.02 33.96 1.76
CA ALA A 10 -27.26 33.42 0.60
C ALA A 10 -25.75 33.70 0.68
N LEU A 11 -25.23 34.12 1.85
CA LEU A 11 -23.81 34.36 2.09
C LEU A 11 -23.21 33.48 3.21
N LEU A 12 -24.00 32.57 3.80
CA LEU A 12 -23.49 31.58 4.78
C LEU A 12 -23.24 30.19 4.16
N PHE A 13 -23.63 29.97 2.91
CA PHE A 13 -23.31 28.75 2.17
C PHE A 13 -22.58 29.15 0.89
N GLY A 14 -21.27 29.41 1.04
CA GLY A 14 -20.38 29.55 -0.11
C GLY A 14 -20.37 28.25 -0.94
N PRO A 15 -20.09 28.31 -2.25
CA PRO A 15 -19.90 27.11 -3.05
C PRO A 15 -18.53 26.52 -2.72
N ALA A 16 -18.43 25.78 -1.62
CA ALA A 16 -17.34 24.85 -1.42
C ALA A 16 -17.59 23.62 -2.30
N ALA A 17 -17.44 23.80 -3.62
CA ALA A 17 -17.18 22.70 -4.53
C ALA A 17 -15.77 22.18 -4.22
N ASN A 18 -15.63 21.42 -3.12
CA ASN A 18 -14.51 20.51 -3.01
C ASN A 18 -14.81 19.40 -4.02
N ALA A 19 -14.23 19.53 -5.21
CA ALA A 19 -14.08 18.41 -6.10
C ALA A 19 -13.43 17.29 -5.26
N ALA A 20 -14.23 16.29 -4.89
CA ALA A 20 -13.72 15.08 -4.29
C ALA A 20 -12.96 14.38 -5.40
N THR A 21 -11.69 14.75 -5.56
CA THR A 21 -10.71 13.98 -6.32
C THR A 21 -10.73 12.60 -5.68
N THR A 22 -11.36 11.64 -6.33
CA THR A 22 -11.15 10.22 -6.06
C THR A 22 -9.73 9.91 -6.49
N THR A 23 -8.75 10.41 -5.73
CA THR A 23 -7.43 9.83 -5.72
C THR A 23 -7.65 8.44 -5.15
N GLU A 24 -7.66 7.43 -6.01
CA GLU A 24 -7.44 6.05 -5.61
C GLU A 24 -6.27 6.06 -4.63
N GLN A 25 -6.54 5.90 -3.35
CA GLN A 25 -5.49 5.71 -2.36
C GLN A 25 -4.95 4.31 -2.58
N HIS A 26 -4.05 4.17 -3.54
CA HIS A 26 -3.09 3.07 -3.53
C HIS A 26 -2.26 3.25 -2.26
N ALA A 27 -2.70 2.60 -1.18
CA ALA A 27 -1.96 2.54 0.05
C ALA A 27 -0.60 1.89 -0.27
N SER A 28 0.49 2.63 -0.09
CA SER A 28 1.81 2.05 -0.17
C SER A 28 1.97 1.03 0.96
N PHE A 29 2.45 -0.16 0.63
CA PHE A 29 2.74 -1.19 1.62
C PHE A 29 4.15 -0.98 2.17
N ASP A 30 4.28 -0.86 3.50
CA ASP A 30 5.56 -0.72 4.20
C ASP A 30 5.92 -2.01 4.94
N HIS A 31 6.89 -2.77 4.40
CA HIS A 31 7.39 -4.00 5.03
C HIS A 31 7.96 -3.79 6.43
N ARG A 32 8.34 -2.58 6.84
CA ARG A 32 8.82 -2.28 8.21
C ARG A 32 7.76 -2.53 9.27
N ARG A 33 6.48 -2.59 8.88
CA ARG A 33 5.34 -2.87 9.77
C ARG A 33 5.08 -4.37 9.93
N VAL A 34 5.80 -5.22 9.20
CA VAL A 34 5.69 -6.68 9.30
C VAL A 34 6.67 -7.16 10.37
N SER A 35 6.19 -8.01 11.29
CA SER A 35 7.05 -8.63 12.30
C SER A 35 8.18 -9.43 11.65
N ALA A 36 9.39 -9.36 12.21
CA ALA A 36 10.56 -10.11 11.73
C ALA A 36 10.35 -11.63 11.71
N SER A 37 9.46 -12.16 12.56
CA SER A 37 9.12 -13.59 12.60
C SER A 37 8.09 -14.00 11.53
N SER A 38 7.59 -13.05 10.73
CA SER A 38 6.59 -13.34 9.70
C SER A 38 7.22 -14.06 8.50
N GLN A 39 6.49 -15.02 7.95
CA GLN A 39 6.90 -15.70 6.73
C GLN A 39 6.43 -14.92 5.49
N CYS A 40 7.36 -14.57 4.61
CA CYS A 40 7.06 -13.75 3.42
C CYS A 40 6.03 -14.44 2.50
N ILE A 41 6.11 -15.77 2.40
CA ILE A 41 5.26 -16.60 1.54
C ILE A 41 3.76 -16.51 1.87
N ARG A 42 3.39 -16.06 3.08
CA ARG A 42 1.97 -15.90 3.46
C ARG A 42 1.26 -14.84 2.63
N CYS A 43 1.99 -13.84 2.14
CA CYS A 43 1.46 -12.80 1.25
C CYS A 43 2.01 -12.93 -0.17
N HIS A 44 3.31 -13.27 -0.28
CA HIS A 44 4.04 -13.30 -1.55
C HIS A 44 4.10 -14.69 -2.20
N LYS A 45 2.99 -15.43 -2.16
CA LYS A 45 2.93 -16.79 -2.72
C LYS A 45 3.05 -16.80 -4.25
N ARG A 46 2.54 -15.77 -4.91
CA ARG A 46 2.50 -15.69 -6.40
C ARG A 46 3.85 -15.29 -6.98
N GLU A 47 4.68 -14.69 -6.16
CA GLU A 47 5.99 -14.17 -6.47
C GLU A 47 7.09 -15.24 -6.29
N GLN A 48 6.75 -16.39 -5.70
CA GLN A 48 7.65 -17.55 -5.58
C GLN A 48 8.00 -18.08 -6.99
N PRO A 49 9.28 -18.08 -7.39
CA PRO A 49 9.69 -18.65 -8.67
C PRO A 49 9.37 -20.14 -8.75
N ASP A 50 8.95 -20.58 -9.94
CA ASP A 50 8.70 -22.00 -10.22
C ASP A 50 9.97 -22.71 -10.69
N ASP A 51 10.99 -22.73 -9.84
CA ASP A 51 12.25 -23.44 -10.08
C ASP A 51 12.54 -24.50 -9.01
N ASN A 52 13.52 -25.37 -9.26
CA ASN A 52 13.85 -26.47 -8.36
C ASN A 52 14.27 -25.98 -6.97
N LEU A 53 15.01 -24.88 -6.87
CA LEU A 53 15.52 -24.37 -5.60
C LEU A 53 14.37 -23.86 -4.72
N HIS A 54 13.50 -23.02 -5.28
CA HIS A 54 12.39 -22.41 -4.55
C HIS A 54 11.28 -23.42 -4.22
N ARG A 55 11.12 -24.48 -5.02
CA ARG A 55 10.18 -25.58 -4.70
C ARG A 55 10.66 -26.49 -3.57
N GLN A 56 11.97 -26.66 -3.41
CA GLN A 56 12.54 -27.58 -2.41
C GLN A 56 12.87 -26.89 -1.09
N THR A 57 13.20 -25.59 -1.12
CA THR A 57 13.57 -24.86 0.08
C THR A 57 12.39 -24.68 1.03
N GLN A 58 12.65 -24.89 2.32
CA GLN A 58 11.73 -24.57 3.42
C GLN A 58 12.17 -23.31 4.19
N ALA A 59 13.30 -22.70 3.79
CA ALA A 59 13.81 -21.49 4.43
C ALA A 59 12.90 -20.30 4.14
N ASN A 60 12.78 -19.39 5.11
CA ASN A 60 12.10 -18.12 4.86
C ASN A 60 12.87 -17.31 3.79
N CYS A 61 12.15 -16.60 2.93
CA CYS A 61 12.71 -15.83 1.82
C CYS A 61 13.78 -14.84 2.27
N SER A 62 13.65 -14.29 3.48
CA SER A 62 14.63 -13.39 4.12
C SER A 62 16.00 -14.01 4.37
N THR A 63 16.14 -15.34 4.23
CA THR A 63 17.42 -16.03 4.33
C THR A 63 18.34 -15.71 3.15
N CYS A 64 17.76 -15.49 1.97
CA CYS A 64 18.49 -15.26 0.72
C CYS A 64 18.16 -13.89 0.09
N HIS A 65 17.04 -13.26 0.45
CA HIS A 65 16.58 -12.01 -0.14
C HIS A 65 16.37 -10.92 0.91
N THR A 66 16.44 -9.66 0.49
CA THR A 66 16.10 -8.51 1.33
C THR A 66 14.88 -7.79 0.75
N THR A 67 14.17 -7.01 1.57
CA THR A 67 13.06 -6.17 1.08
C THR A 67 13.53 -5.05 0.16
N SER A 68 14.82 -4.70 0.20
CA SER A 68 15.41 -3.65 -0.63
C SER A 68 15.89 -4.17 -1.99
N GLN A 69 16.33 -5.43 -2.07
CA GLN A 69 16.79 -6.06 -3.31
C GLN A 69 16.49 -7.57 -3.30
N TRP A 70 15.73 -8.02 -4.30
CA TRP A 70 15.38 -9.43 -4.49
C TRP A 70 16.39 -10.19 -5.38
N LYS A 71 17.14 -9.48 -6.22
CA LYS A 71 18.22 -10.04 -7.04
C LYS A 71 19.44 -9.11 -6.99
N PRO A 72 20.68 -9.65 -6.97
CA PRO A 72 21.00 -11.06 -6.70
C PRO A 72 20.55 -11.45 -5.28
N ALA A 73 20.31 -12.74 -5.06
CA ALA A 73 20.16 -13.23 -3.70
C ALA A 73 21.49 -13.01 -2.95
N ILE A 74 21.43 -12.66 -1.68
CA ILE A 74 22.61 -12.75 -0.82
C ILE A 74 22.98 -14.22 -0.71
N THR A 75 24.22 -14.55 -1.06
CA THR A 75 24.79 -15.84 -0.70
C THR A 75 25.02 -15.80 0.80
N LYS A 76 24.10 -16.38 1.58
CA LYS A 76 24.39 -16.64 2.98
C LYS A 76 25.30 -17.88 3.02
N PRO A 77 26.56 -17.78 3.50
CA PRO A 77 27.42 -18.95 3.67
C PRO A 77 26.81 -19.98 4.63
#